data_AF-A0A352F187-F1
#
_entry.id   AF-A0A352F187-F1
#
_cell.length_a   1.000
_cell.length_b   1.000
_cell.length_c   1.000
_cell.angle_alpha   90.00
_cell.angle_beta   90.00
_cell.angle_gamma   90.00
#
_symmetry.space_group_name_H-M   'P 1'
#
loop_
_entity.id
_entity.type
_entity.pdbx_description
1 polymer ?
#
loop_
_entity_poly.entity_id
_entity_poly.type
_entity_poly.pdbx_seq_one_letter_code
_entity_poly.pdbx_strand_id
1 'polypeptide(L)'
;MLPAELSHAAARIKSIVPNAIDIVSARQGETLRYFGLPFARVRRLMGSERVWFGLEGSSRRLLDEKSEREFQNLLIDLQEHRAADAADRRHALYRNAAEAWLESSLRRDITKLDPGLIIAPLHAQFRTAPGGTISVRPIDLLALRHDGRLAVIELKVAEDREHVLQGVDYWQRVEAHRRRGHISKAKLFGNRKIKNEPPLIYLVAPTLRVHPAFNTLARSIAPDIEIYRFDINEDWRAGVRVMRRLRLGGRD
;
A
#
# COMPACT_ATOMS: atom_id res chain seq x y z
N MET A 1 -18.95 5.50 7.06
CA MET A 1 -19.35 4.08 6.92
C MET A 1 -18.49 3.32 7.91
N LEU A 2 -19.08 2.61 8.88
CA LEU A 2 -18.32 1.70 9.74
C LEU A 2 -17.62 0.67 8.84
N PRO A 3 -16.44 0.14 9.21
CA PRO A 3 -15.85 -0.97 8.47
C PRO A 3 -16.91 -2.07 8.39
N ALA A 4 -17.21 -2.58 7.19
CA ALA A 4 -18.03 -3.77 7.08
C ALA A 4 -17.36 -4.87 7.92
N GLU A 5 -18.14 -5.55 8.76
CA GLU A 5 -17.62 -6.70 9.50
C GLU A 5 -16.99 -7.68 8.52
N LEU A 6 -15.78 -8.12 8.85
CA LEU A 6 -15.04 -9.08 8.04
C LEU A 6 -15.85 -10.38 7.93
N SER A 7 -15.79 -11.02 6.77
CA SER A 7 -16.32 -12.37 6.62
C SER A 7 -15.62 -13.36 7.56
N HIS A 8 -16.38 -14.35 8.02
CA HIS A 8 -15.81 -15.41 8.86
C HIS A 8 -14.71 -16.16 8.11
N ALA A 9 -14.89 -16.40 6.81
CA ALA A 9 -13.88 -17.01 5.96
C ALA A 9 -12.60 -16.17 5.87
N ALA A 10 -12.70 -14.84 5.66
CA ALA A 10 -11.51 -13.99 5.58
C ALA A 10 -10.77 -13.93 6.92
N ALA A 11 -11.52 -13.82 8.03
CA ALA A 11 -10.94 -13.84 9.37
C ALA A 11 -10.19 -15.17 9.66
N ARG A 12 -10.79 -16.31 9.30
CA ARG A 12 -10.18 -17.64 9.46
C ARG A 12 -8.93 -17.83 8.63
N ILE A 13 -8.91 -17.38 7.38
CA ILE A 13 -7.71 -17.49 6.54
C ILE A 13 -6.61 -16.57 7.06
N LYS A 14 -6.96 -15.34 7.46
CA LYS A 14 -5.99 -14.40 8.05
C LYS A 14 -5.35 -14.96 9.32
N SER A 15 -6.09 -15.71 10.16
CA SER A 15 -5.53 -16.25 11.40
C SER A 15 -4.46 -17.34 11.19
N ILE A 16 -4.33 -17.90 9.98
CA ILE A 16 -3.26 -18.86 9.67
C ILE A 16 -1.89 -18.19 9.75
N VAL A 17 -1.75 -17.01 9.13
CA VAL A 17 -0.50 -16.23 9.12
C VAL A 17 -0.84 -14.74 9.33
N PRO A 18 -1.23 -14.32 10.55
CA PRO A 18 -1.81 -13.00 10.80
C PRO A 18 -0.84 -11.85 10.49
N ASN A 19 0.46 -12.13 10.58
CA ASN A 19 1.55 -11.24 10.25
C ASN A 19 2.03 -11.37 8.79
N ALA A 20 1.27 -12.01 7.91
CA ALA A 20 1.56 -11.96 6.48
C ALA A 20 0.32 -11.59 5.67
N ILE A 21 -0.87 -11.87 6.21
CA ILE A 21 -2.13 -11.70 5.50
C ILE A 21 -2.83 -10.40 5.90
N ASP A 22 -3.01 -9.51 4.93
CA ASP A 22 -3.86 -8.33 5.05
C ASP A 22 -5.14 -8.45 4.19
N ILE A 23 -6.19 -7.71 4.57
CA ILE A 23 -7.51 -7.80 3.94
C ILE A 23 -7.91 -6.43 3.39
N VAL A 24 -8.20 -6.38 2.09
CA VAL A 24 -8.80 -5.23 1.41
C VAL A 24 -10.30 -5.49 1.25
N SER A 25 -11.14 -4.76 1.97
CA SER A 25 -12.60 -4.82 1.80
C SER A 25 -13.06 -3.86 0.70
N ALA A 26 -13.94 -4.33 -0.18
CA ALA A 26 -14.62 -3.54 -1.18
C ALA A 26 -16.12 -3.89 -1.22
N ARG A 27 -16.92 -3.12 -1.98
CA ARG A 27 -18.38 -3.37 -2.10
C ARG A 27 -18.73 -4.79 -2.53
N GLN A 28 -17.85 -5.44 -3.29
CA GLN A 28 -18.04 -6.76 -3.89
C GLN A 28 -17.26 -7.87 -3.15
N GLY A 29 -16.95 -7.69 -1.87
CA GLY A 29 -16.24 -8.66 -1.05
C GLY A 29 -14.82 -8.25 -0.67
N GLU A 30 -14.05 -9.21 -0.17
CA GLU A 30 -12.75 -8.99 0.45
C GLU A 30 -11.65 -9.68 -0.34
N THR A 31 -10.53 -8.99 -0.55
CA THR A 31 -9.32 -9.58 -1.13
C THR A 31 -8.30 -9.80 -0.02
N LEU A 32 -7.83 -11.03 0.12
CA LEU A 32 -6.71 -11.39 1.00
C LEU A 32 -5.40 -11.30 0.23
N ARG A 33 -4.41 -10.67 0.86
CA ARG A 33 -3.09 -10.45 0.28
C ARG A 33 -2.01 -10.98 1.22
N TYR A 34 -1.06 -11.76 0.71
CA TYR A 34 0.11 -12.22 1.45
C TYR A 34 1.28 -11.28 1.16
N PHE A 35 1.68 -10.49 2.15
CA PHE A 35 2.59 -9.35 1.98
C PHE A 35 2.25 -8.53 0.72
N GLY A 36 0.98 -8.11 0.62
CA GLY A 36 0.49 -7.32 -0.52
C GLY A 36 0.20 -8.09 -1.81
N LEU A 37 0.58 -9.36 -1.96
CA LEU A 37 0.25 -10.18 -3.14
C LEU A 37 -1.15 -10.81 -3.01
N PRO A 38 -2.13 -10.46 -3.86
CA PRO A 38 -3.46 -11.06 -3.79
C PRO A 38 -3.43 -12.56 -4.10
N PHE A 39 -3.97 -13.37 -3.20
CA PHE A 39 -4.01 -14.83 -3.37
C PHE A 39 -5.39 -15.44 -3.12
N ALA A 40 -6.31 -14.71 -2.46
CA ALA A 40 -7.67 -15.16 -2.26
C ALA A 40 -8.67 -14.00 -2.26
N ARG A 41 -9.93 -14.30 -2.60
CA ARG A 41 -11.04 -13.36 -2.56
C ARG A 41 -12.25 -14.03 -1.94
N VAL A 42 -12.85 -13.40 -0.94
CA VAL A 42 -14.13 -13.81 -0.37
C VAL A 42 -15.23 -12.96 -0.96
N ARG A 43 -16.33 -13.59 -1.37
CA ARG A 43 -17.58 -12.89 -1.70
C ARG A 43 -18.75 -13.54 -0.97
N ARG A 44 -19.71 -12.72 -0.56
CA ARG A 44 -21.03 -13.20 -0.15
C ARG A 44 -21.93 -13.33 -1.37
N LEU A 45 -22.38 -14.54 -1.65
CA LEU A 45 -23.34 -14.85 -2.71
C LEU A 45 -24.54 -15.56 -2.08
N MET A 46 -25.74 -15.02 -2.29
CA MET A 46 -26.99 -15.60 -1.76
C MET A 46 -26.91 -15.96 -0.26
N GLY A 47 -26.32 -15.07 0.54
CA GLY A 47 -26.15 -15.26 1.99
C GLY A 47 -25.00 -16.18 2.41
N SER A 48 -24.32 -16.86 1.49
CA SER A 48 -23.19 -17.75 1.77
C SER A 48 -21.85 -17.10 1.41
N GLU A 49 -20.83 -17.33 2.24
CA GLU A 49 -19.46 -16.96 1.93
C GLU A 49 -18.84 -17.98 0.97
N ARG A 50 -18.17 -17.47 -0.06
CA ARG A 50 -17.45 -18.25 -1.06
C ARG A 50 -16.05 -17.68 -1.20
N VAL A 51 -15.05 -18.55 -1.19
CA VAL A 51 -13.64 -18.19 -1.30
C VAL A 51 -13.11 -18.65 -2.63
N TRP A 52 -12.52 -17.74 -3.40
CA TRP A 52 -11.77 -18.07 -4.61
C TRP A 52 -10.30 -17.81 -4.37
N PHE A 53 -9.45 -18.79 -4.61
CA PHE A 53 -8.00 -18.67 -4.39
C PHE A 53 -7.22 -18.86 -5.68
N GLY A 54 -5.99 -18.37 -5.68
CA GLY A 54 -5.09 -18.34 -6.82
C GLY A 54 -4.41 -16.98 -6.97
N LEU A 55 -3.21 -17.01 -7.52
CA LEU A 55 -2.42 -15.82 -7.82
C LEU A 55 -2.99 -15.07 -9.02
N GLU A 56 -2.67 -13.79 -9.13
CA GLU A 56 -3.02 -12.98 -10.29
C GLU A 56 -2.39 -13.54 -11.57
N GLY A 57 -3.16 -13.55 -12.67
CA GLY A 57 -2.76 -14.19 -13.94
C GLY A 57 -3.07 -15.69 -14.03
N SER A 58 -3.56 -16.32 -12.95
CA SER A 58 -4.05 -17.70 -12.97
C SER A 58 -5.58 -17.77 -12.82
N SER A 59 -6.20 -18.82 -13.35
CA SER A 59 -7.62 -19.11 -13.11
C SER A 59 -7.85 -19.38 -11.63
N ARG A 60 -8.56 -18.48 -10.94
CA ARG A 60 -8.92 -18.67 -9.54
C ARG A 60 -9.90 -19.83 -9.39
N ARG A 61 -9.67 -20.68 -8.39
CA ARG A 61 -10.50 -21.85 -8.08
C ARG A 61 -11.38 -21.58 -6.88
N LEU A 62 -12.60 -22.12 -6.88
CA LEU A 62 -13.45 -22.10 -5.70
C LEU A 62 -12.84 -23.03 -4.65
N LEU A 63 -12.77 -22.56 -3.40
CA LEU A 63 -12.40 -23.40 -2.25
C LEU A 63 -13.58 -24.30 -1.88
N ASP A 64 -13.38 -25.61 -2.04
CA ASP A 64 -14.29 -26.68 -1.68
C ASP A 64 -13.48 -27.93 -1.26
N GLU A 65 -14.16 -29.02 -0.92
CA GLU A 65 -13.52 -30.26 -0.48
C GLU A 65 -12.49 -30.82 -1.47
N LYS A 66 -12.66 -30.57 -2.77
CA LYS A 66 -11.78 -31.09 -3.83
C LYS A 66 -10.54 -30.20 -4.01
N SER A 67 -10.67 -28.90 -3.76
CA SER A 67 -9.58 -27.92 -3.96
C SER A 67 -8.85 -27.54 -2.66
N GLU A 68 -9.29 -28.03 -1.51
CA GLU A 68 -8.66 -27.75 -0.20
C GLU A 68 -7.15 -28.02 -0.20
N ARG A 69 -6.72 -29.17 -0.74
CA ARG A 69 -5.29 -29.53 -0.81
C ARG A 69 -4.48 -28.52 -1.63
N GLU A 70 -5.03 -28.03 -2.73
CA GLU A 70 -4.36 -27.03 -3.57
C GLU A 70 -4.27 -25.67 -2.88
N PHE A 71 -5.28 -25.30 -2.11
CA PHE A 71 -5.25 -24.09 -1.29
C PHE A 71 -4.18 -24.17 -0.21
N GLN A 72 -4.07 -25.32 0.47
CA GLN A 72 -3.01 -25.56 1.46
C GLN A 72 -1.61 -25.50 0.82
N ASN A 73 -1.43 -26.13 -0.35
CA ASN A 73 -0.16 -26.05 -1.08
C ASN A 73 0.20 -24.60 -1.44
N LEU A 74 -0.77 -23.80 -1.93
CA LEU A 74 -0.53 -22.38 -2.21
C LEU A 74 -0.10 -21.61 -0.96
N LEU A 75 -0.68 -21.89 0.21
CA LEU A 75 -0.28 -21.28 1.47
C LEU A 75 1.13 -21.70 1.91
N ILE A 76 1.51 -22.95 1.66
CA ILE A 76 2.87 -23.45 1.91
C ILE A 76 3.86 -22.73 1.00
N ASP A 77 3.60 -22.68 -0.31
CA ASP A 77 4.47 -21.99 -1.28
C ASP A 77 4.64 -20.50 -0.95
N LEU A 78 3.58 -19.83 -0.50
CA LEU A 78 3.62 -18.44 -0.04
C LEU A 78 4.50 -18.28 1.20
N GLN A 79 4.38 -19.18 2.18
CA GLN A 79 5.19 -19.13 3.39
C GLN A 79 6.66 -19.42 3.12
N GLU A 80 6.97 -20.36 2.22
CA GLU A 80 8.34 -20.75 1.90
C GLU A 80 9.04 -19.69 1.03
N HIS A 81 8.36 -19.19 0.00
CA HIS A 81 9.01 -18.40 -1.04
C HIS A 81 8.71 -16.90 -0.98
N ARG A 82 7.66 -16.47 -0.26
CA ARG A 82 7.36 -15.04 -0.04
C ARG A 82 7.70 -14.63 1.40
N ALA A 83 8.87 -15.06 1.88
CA ALA A 83 9.41 -14.69 3.19
C ALA A 83 10.69 -13.85 3.06
N ALA A 84 11.02 -13.07 4.10
CA ALA A 84 12.21 -12.22 4.10
C ALA A 84 13.52 -13.04 4.09
N ASP A 85 13.46 -14.20 4.71
CA ASP A 85 14.50 -15.22 4.85
C ASP A 85 14.39 -16.33 3.80
N ALA A 86 13.56 -16.16 2.76
CA ALA A 86 13.43 -17.14 1.67
C ALA A 86 14.80 -17.47 1.07
N ALA A 87 15.10 -18.78 0.99
CA ALA A 87 16.37 -19.27 0.47
C ALA A 87 16.55 -18.93 -1.02
N ASP A 88 15.49 -19.10 -1.82
CA ASP A 88 15.50 -18.71 -3.24
C ASP A 88 14.84 -17.34 -3.46
N ARG A 89 15.66 -16.29 -3.47
CA ARG A 89 15.24 -14.91 -3.79
C ARG A 89 14.95 -14.68 -5.28
N ARG A 90 15.24 -15.65 -6.15
CA ARG A 90 14.90 -15.59 -7.59
C ARG A 90 13.50 -16.14 -7.86
N HIS A 91 12.92 -16.87 -6.89
CA HIS A 91 11.56 -17.39 -6.99
C HIS A 91 10.54 -16.31 -7.33
N ALA A 92 9.54 -16.64 -8.14
CA ALA A 92 8.54 -15.69 -8.63
C ALA A 92 7.75 -15.03 -7.48
N LEU A 93 7.40 -15.82 -6.45
CA LEU A 93 6.69 -15.33 -5.26
C LEU A 93 7.49 -14.30 -4.45
N TYR A 94 8.83 -14.38 -4.47
CA TYR A 94 9.70 -13.40 -3.79
C TYR A 94 9.78 -12.09 -4.56
N ARG A 95 9.93 -12.18 -5.90
CA ARG A 95 10.20 -11.02 -6.78
C ARG A 95 8.94 -10.23 -7.13
N ASN A 96 7.83 -10.89 -7.34
CA ASN A 96 6.60 -10.25 -7.83
C ASN A 96 6.01 -9.29 -6.80
N ALA A 97 5.42 -8.18 -7.27
CA ALA A 97 4.72 -7.20 -6.45
C ALA A 97 5.54 -6.73 -5.23
N ALA A 98 6.81 -6.38 -5.45
CA ALA A 98 7.72 -5.96 -4.39
C ALA A 98 7.30 -4.63 -3.73
N GLU A 99 6.77 -3.66 -4.50
CA GLU A 99 6.20 -2.42 -3.93
C GLU A 99 5.01 -2.72 -3.02
N ALA A 100 4.13 -3.67 -3.40
CA ALA A 100 3.00 -4.08 -2.59
C ALA A 100 3.43 -4.78 -1.28
N TRP A 101 4.57 -5.46 -1.27
CA TRP A 101 5.16 -5.99 -0.04
C TRP A 101 5.58 -4.84 0.88
N LEU A 102 6.32 -3.86 0.36
CA LEU A 102 6.72 -2.68 1.14
C LEU A 102 5.48 -1.93 1.68
N GLU A 103 4.44 -1.77 0.86
CA GLU A 103 3.15 -1.21 1.27
C GLU A 103 2.55 -2.00 2.43
N SER A 104 2.45 -3.33 2.33
CA SER A 104 1.89 -4.19 3.37
C SER A 104 2.70 -4.11 4.68
N SER A 105 4.03 -4.09 4.60
CA SER A 105 4.92 -3.91 5.76
C SER A 105 4.69 -2.56 6.45
N LEU A 106 4.68 -1.46 5.70
CA LEU A 106 4.47 -0.10 6.24
C LEU A 106 3.04 0.13 6.74
N ARG A 107 2.03 -0.52 6.15
CA ARG A 107 0.65 -0.43 6.66
C ARG A 107 0.49 -1.07 8.02
N ARG A 108 1.27 -2.12 8.30
CA ARG A 108 1.26 -2.78 9.60
C ARG A 108 1.86 -1.91 10.68
N ASP A 109 2.94 -1.22 10.34
CA ASP A 109 3.59 -0.28 11.24
C ASP A 109 4.18 0.90 10.45
N ILE A 110 3.36 1.95 10.30
CA ILE A 110 3.76 3.16 9.57
C ILE A 110 4.77 3.99 10.36
N THR A 111 4.91 3.73 11.67
CA THR A 111 5.84 4.45 12.55
C THR A 111 7.30 4.12 12.20
N LYS A 112 7.54 3.00 11.50
CA LYS A 112 8.85 2.66 10.92
C LYS A 112 9.32 3.68 9.89
N LEU A 113 8.40 4.41 9.25
CA LEU A 113 8.74 5.48 8.31
C LEU A 113 8.88 6.83 9.03
N ASP A 114 7.90 7.19 9.84
CA ASP A 114 7.92 8.42 10.65
C ASP A 114 6.99 8.20 11.86
N PRO A 115 7.48 8.30 13.11
CA PRO A 115 6.71 8.01 14.32
C PRO A 115 5.44 8.86 14.47
N GLY A 116 5.40 10.01 13.80
CA GLY A 116 4.27 10.92 13.82
C GLY A 116 3.12 10.56 12.89
N LEU A 117 3.21 9.46 12.12
CA LEU A 117 2.22 9.10 11.11
C LEU A 117 1.08 8.22 11.63
N ILE A 118 -0.10 8.50 11.10
CA ILE A 118 -1.32 7.71 11.27
C ILE A 118 -1.81 7.34 9.86
N ILE A 119 -1.77 6.06 9.52
CA ILE A 119 -2.10 5.60 8.17
C ILE A 119 -3.61 5.64 7.91
N ALA A 120 -4.01 6.03 6.71
CA ALA A 120 -5.40 5.95 6.27
C ALA A 120 -5.84 4.49 6.06
N PRO A 121 -7.13 4.17 6.28
CA PRO A 121 -7.69 2.86 5.97
C PRO A 121 -7.42 2.43 4.53
N LEU A 122 -7.26 1.12 4.29
CA LEU A 122 -6.89 0.58 2.98
C LEU A 122 -7.91 0.88 1.86
N HIS A 123 -9.19 0.97 2.20
CA HIS A 123 -10.26 1.35 1.26
C HIS A 123 -10.30 2.86 0.97
N ALA A 124 -9.52 3.67 1.69
CA ALA A 124 -9.47 5.13 1.54
C ALA A 124 -8.48 5.60 0.45
N GLN A 125 -7.74 4.67 -0.17
CA GLN A 125 -6.96 5.00 -1.36
C GLN A 125 -7.94 5.51 -2.42
N PHE A 126 -7.76 6.74 -2.92
CA PHE A 126 -8.61 7.36 -3.93
C PHE A 126 -8.61 6.52 -5.21
N ARG A 127 -9.51 5.52 -5.27
CA ARG A 127 -9.77 4.68 -6.43
C ARG A 127 -10.81 5.41 -7.27
N THR A 128 -10.52 5.64 -8.54
CA THR A 128 -11.55 6.12 -9.46
C THR A 128 -12.67 5.08 -9.57
N ALA A 129 -13.90 5.59 -9.69
CA ALA A 129 -15.08 4.79 -9.95
C ALA A 129 -14.94 4.03 -11.30
N PRO A 130 -15.63 2.88 -11.47
CA PRO A 130 -15.72 2.24 -12.77
C PRO A 130 -16.53 3.15 -13.71
N GLY A 131 -15.96 3.54 -14.87
CA GLY A 131 -16.68 4.26 -15.92
C GLY A 131 -16.04 5.55 -16.47
N GLY A 132 -14.88 5.97 -15.99
CA GLY A 132 -14.12 7.09 -16.57
C GLY A 132 -12.87 6.58 -17.30
N THR A 133 -12.61 7.10 -18.49
CA THR A 133 -11.48 6.83 -19.41
C THR A 133 -10.08 7.08 -18.86
N ILE A 134 -9.93 7.26 -17.54
CA ILE A 134 -8.64 7.32 -16.87
C ILE A 134 -8.63 6.22 -15.79
N SER A 135 -7.90 5.14 -16.07
CA SER A 135 -7.50 4.16 -15.07
C SER A 135 -6.48 4.80 -14.13
N VAL A 136 -6.95 5.67 -13.25
CA VAL A 136 -6.10 6.41 -12.32
C VAL A 136 -5.52 5.42 -11.30
N ARG A 137 -4.19 5.26 -11.29
CA ARG A 137 -3.47 4.40 -10.33
C ARG A 137 -3.79 4.84 -8.89
N PRO A 138 -4.16 3.92 -8.00
CA PRO A 138 -4.41 4.24 -6.59
C PRO A 138 -3.15 4.81 -5.94
N ILE A 139 -3.33 5.70 -4.97
CA ILE A 139 -2.23 6.15 -4.11
C ILE A 139 -1.73 4.96 -3.29
N ASP A 140 -0.41 4.77 -3.21
CA ASP A 140 0.19 3.72 -2.39
C ASP A 140 -0.22 3.90 -0.93
N LEU A 141 0.18 5.00 -0.31
CA LEU A 141 -0.11 5.30 1.09
C LEU A 141 -0.52 6.78 1.28
N LEU A 142 -1.54 6.97 2.12
CA LEU A 142 -1.95 8.29 2.62
C LEU A 142 -1.92 8.23 4.14
N ALA A 143 -1.31 9.22 4.76
CA ALA A 143 -1.24 9.31 6.22
C ALA A 143 -1.57 10.73 6.71
N LEU A 144 -1.96 10.81 7.98
CA LEU A 144 -2.08 12.04 8.73
C LEU A 144 -0.92 12.10 9.73
N ARG A 145 -0.17 13.20 9.72
CA ARG A 145 0.82 13.47 10.76
C ARG A 145 0.14 13.92 12.06
N HIS A 146 0.80 13.71 13.18
CA HIS A 146 0.35 14.16 14.50
C HIS A 146 0.09 15.68 14.58
N ASP A 147 0.80 16.48 13.78
CA ASP A 147 0.59 17.93 13.63
C ASP A 147 -0.65 18.30 12.78
N GLY A 148 -1.37 17.31 12.26
CA GLY A 148 -2.57 17.45 11.46
C GLY A 148 -2.34 17.61 9.97
N ARG A 149 -1.09 17.65 9.49
CA ARG A 149 -0.79 17.76 8.05
C ARG A 149 -0.86 16.39 7.37
N LEU A 150 -1.39 16.36 6.14
CA LEU A 150 -1.44 15.12 5.36
C LEU A 150 -0.07 14.79 4.76
N ALA A 151 0.23 13.52 4.59
CA ALA A 151 1.40 13.02 3.86
C ALA A 151 0.94 12.02 2.79
N VAL A 152 1.27 12.32 1.53
CA VAL A 152 1.19 11.40 0.40
C VAL A 152 2.50 10.66 0.34
N ILE A 153 2.44 9.33 0.41
CA ILE A 153 3.63 8.49 0.50
C ILE A 153 3.66 7.59 -0.73
N GLU A 154 4.71 7.73 -1.54
CA GLU A 154 4.93 6.97 -2.77
C GLU A 154 6.10 6.02 -2.62
N LEU A 155 5.90 4.75 -2.97
CA LEU A 155 6.86 3.69 -2.71
C LEU A 155 7.55 3.23 -3.99
N LYS A 156 8.87 3.07 -3.93
CA LYS A 156 9.65 2.38 -4.95
C LYS A 156 10.62 1.40 -4.34
N VAL A 157 10.84 0.29 -5.04
CA VAL A 157 11.79 -0.76 -4.63
C VAL A 157 12.85 -1.04 -5.69
N ALA A 158 12.69 -0.42 -6.85
CA ALA A 158 13.63 -0.40 -7.97
C ALA A 158 13.82 1.06 -8.40
N GLU A 159 14.90 1.33 -9.13
CA GLU A 159 15.16 2.66 -9.66
C GLU A 159 14.03 3.09 -10.59
N ASP A 160 13.44 4.25 -10.31
CA ASP A 160 12.40 4.84 -11.13
C ASP A 160 12.65 6.34 -11.22
N ARG A 161 12.87 6.82 -12.45
CA ARG A 161 13.10 8.23 -12.74
C ARG A 161 11.83 9.06 -12.50
N GLU A 162 10.66 8.47 -12.72
CA GLU A 162 9.36 9.16 -12.69
C GLU A 162 8.68 9.12 -11.32
N HIS A 163 9.37 8.54 -10.32
CA HIS A 163 8.91 8.45 -8.93
C HIS A 163 8.41 9.79 -8.37
N VAL A 164 9.13 10.87 -8.67
CA VAL A 164 8.73 12.22 -8.23
C VAL A 164 7.45 12.72 -8.89
N LEU A 165 7.26 12.42 -10.17
CA LEU A 165 6.07 12.83 -10.92
C LEU A 165 4.82 12.11 -10.40
N GLN A 166 4.94 10.80 -10.11
CA GLN A 166 3.88 10.01 -9.48
C GLN A 166 3.47 10.60 -8.13
N GLY A 167 4.44 10.97 -7.29
CA GLY A 167 4.17 11.63 -6.01
C GLY A 167 3.42 12.96 -6.17
N VAL A 168 3.78 13.77 -7.18
CA VAL A 168 3.13 15.05 -7.48
C VAL A 168 1.71 14.86 -7.99
N ASP A 169 1.46 13.91 -8.89
CA ASP A 169 0.12 13.58 -9.36
C ASP A 169 -0.79 13.20 -8.19
N TYR A 170 -0.26 12.44 -7.23
CA TYR A 170 -1.01 12.01 -6.07
C TYR A 170 -1.28 13.16 -5.11
N TRP A 171 -0.27 14.00 -4.88
CA TRP A 171 -0.40 15.24 -4.11
C TRP A 171 -1.52 16.13 -4.65
N GLN A 172 -1.57 16.37 -5.97
CA GLN A 172 -2.59 17.22 -6.59
C GLN A 172 -4.01 16.70 -6.30
N ARG A 173 -4.20 15.38 -6.42
CA ARG A 173 -5.50 14.74 -6.13
C ARG A 173 -5.87 14.90 -4.66
N VAL A 174 -4.95 14.59 -3.74
CA VAL A 174 -5.21 14.69 -2.29
C VAL A 174 -5.49 16.13 -1.89
N GLU A 175 -4.73 17.09 -2.41
CA GLU A 175 -4.94 18.51 -2.15
C GLU A 175 -6.31 18.99 -2.63
N ALA A 176 -6.73 18.58 -3.84
CA ALA A 176 -8.06 18.89 -4.34
C ALA A 176 -9.18 18.33 -3.43
N HIS A 177 -9.03 17.09 -2.95
CA HIS A 177 -9.96 16.49 -1.99
C HIS A 177 -9.92 17.15 -0.61
N ARG A 178 -8.75 17.58 -0.14
CA ARG A 178 -8.57 18.30 1.13
C ARG A 178 -9.26 19.66 1.09
N ARG A 179 -9.02 20.46 0.04
CA ARG A 179 -9.65 21.78 -0.16
C ARG A 179 -11.17 21.71 -0.22
N ARG A 180 -11.73 20.65 -0.83
CA ARG A 180 -13.19 20.41 -0.89
C ARG A 180 -13.76 19.82 0.42
N GLY A 181 -12.92 19.55 1.41
CA GLY A 181 -13.30 18.93 2.68
C GLY A 181 -13.71 17.47 2.57
N HIS A 182 -13.47 16.81 1.43
CA HIS A 182 -13.89 15.41 1.19
C HIS A 182 -13.24 14.44 2.18
N ILE A 183 -11.96 14.66 2.51
CA ILE A 183 -11.19 13.80 3.42
C ILE A 183 -11.78 13.86 4.84
N SER A 184 -12.07 15.06 5.32
CA SER A 184 -12.69 15.29 6.63
C SER A 184 -14.12 14.73 6.69
N LYS A 185 -14.94 15.00 5.65
CA LYS A 185 -16.32 14.49 5.55
C LYS A 185 -16.38 12.96 5.53
N ALA A 186 -15.42 12.31 4.86
CA ALA A 186 -15.30 10.87 4.84
C ALA A 186 -14.78 10.26 6.16
N LYS A 187 -14.35 11.10 7.12
CA LYS A 187 -13.77 10.70 8.41
C LYS A 187 -12.61 9.71 8.25
N LEU A 188 -11.75 9.90 7.24
CA LEU A 188 -10.65 8.98 6.94
C LEU A 188 -9.70 8.77 8.13
N PHE A 189 -9.57 9.76 9.01
CA PHE A 189 -8.74 9.72 10.22
C PHE A 189 -9.56 9.84 11.51
N GLY A 190 -10.85 9.48 11.46
CA GLY A 190 -11.80 9.67 12.55
C GLY A 190 -12.11 11.16 12.77
N ASN A 191 -12.11 11.58 14.04
CA ASN A 191 -12.38 12.97 14.43
C ASN A 191 -11.12 13.85 14.49
N ARG A 192 -9.96 13.34 14.03
CA ARG A 192 -8.70 14.10 14.08
C ARG A 192 -8.78 15.32 13.16
N LYS A 193 -8.28 16.45 13.64
CA LYS A 193 -8.23 17.69 12.87
C LYS A 193 -7.22 17.55 11.73
N ILE A 194 -7.68 17.77 10.50
CA ILE A 194 -6.82 17.91 9.33
C ILE A 194 -6.51 19.41 9.17
N LYS A 195 -5.23 19.74 9.16
CA LYS A 195 -4.74 21.12 9.03
C LYS A 195 -5.08 21.66 7.65
N ASN A 196 -5.34 22.97 7.57
CA ASN A 196 -5.58 23.64 6.30
C ASN A 196 -4.27 23.98 5.57
N GLU A 197 -3.42 22.98 5.36
CA GLU A 197 -2.13 23.12 4.69
C GLU A 197 -1.98 22.04 3.61
N PRO A 198 -1.27 22.33 2.49
CA PRO A 198 -1.04 21.33 1.46
C PRO A 198 -0.35 20.08 2.01
N PRO A 199 -0.64 18.88 1.49
CA PRO A 199 0.04 17.66 1.92
C PRO A 199 1.55 17.74 1.68
N LEU A 200 2.30 16.96 2.46
CA LEU A 200 3.70 16.63 2.16
C LEU A 200 3.76 15.49 1.15
N ILE A 201 4.83 15.41 0.36
CA ILE A 201 5.16 14.25 -0.46
C ILE A 201 6.33 13.51 0.19
N TYR A 202 6.15 12.24 0.52
CA TYR A 202 7.19 11.34 1.02
C TYR A 202 7.51 10.31 -0.06
N LEU A 203 8.69 10.40 -0.67
CA LEU A 203 9.19 9.47 -1.67
C LEU A 203 10.06 8.44 -0.95
N VAL A 204 9.63 7.18 -0.88
CA VAL A 204 10.30 6.12 -0.12
C VAL A 204 10.94 5.13 -1.07
N ALA A 205 12.24 4.89 -0.92
CA ALA A 205 12.97 3.90 -1.71
C ALA A 205 14.17 3.32 -0.96
N PRO A 206 14.63 2.09 -1.29
CA PRO A 206 15.92 1.60 -0.83
C PRO A 206 17.05 2.53 -1.24
N THR A 207 18.06 2.65 -0.37
CA THR A 207 19.15 3.63 -0.50
C THR A 207 19.90 3.55 -1.83
N LEU A 208 20.08 2.34 -2.37
CA LEU A 208 20.79 2.06 -3.63
C LEU A 208 19.87 2.00 -4.85
N ARG A 209 18.60 2.42 -4.72
CA ARG A 209 17.58 2.35 -5.77
C ARG A 209 17.05 3.72 -6.15
N VAL A 210 17.93 4.71 -6.19
CA VAL A 210 17.60 6.08 -6.58
C VAL A 210 18.27 6.40 -7.92
N HIS A 211 17.46 6.70 -8.93
CA HIS A 211 17.96 7.04 -10.26
C HIS A 211 18.76 8.37 -10.24
N PRO A 212 19.89 8.51 -10.94
CA PRO A 212 20.72 9.72 -10.90
C PRO A 212 19.97 11.02 -11.26
N ALA A 213 19.06 10.96 -12.24
CA ALA A 213 18.26 12.10 -12.67
C ALA A 213 17.15 12.52 -11.69
N PHE A 214 16.93 11.77 -10.61
CA PHE A 214 15.87 12.03 -9.63
C PHE A 214 15.96 13.44 -9.03
N ASN A 215 17.16 13.87 -8.63
CA ASN A 215 17.35 15.19 -8.03
C ASN A 215 17.07 16.31 -9.03
N THR A 216 17.41 16.11 -10.31
CA THR A 216 17.13 17.09 -11.36
C THR A 216 15.63 17.28 -11.56
N LEU A 217 14.87 16.18 -11.62
CA LEU A 217 13.41 16.25 -11.74
C LEU A 217 12.75 16.80 -10.47
N ALA A 218 13.27 16.49 -9.29
CA ALA A 218 12.74 17.07 -8.06
C ALA A 218 12.92 18.60 -8.00
N ARG A 219 14.00 19.13 -8.58
CA ARG A 219 14.24 20.58 -8.70
C ARG A 219 13.34 21.28 -9.71
N SER A 220 12.73 20.55 -10.65
CA SER A 220 11.76 21.13 -11.59
C SER A 220 10.34 21.23 -11.01
N ILE A 221 10.09 20.67 -9.83
CA ILE A 221 8.81 20.80 -9.15
C ILE A 221 8.73 22.15 -8.45
N ALA A 222 7.53 22.74 -8.43
CA ALA A 222 7.28 24.02 -7.78
C ALA A 222 7.73 24.00 -6.30
N PRO A 223 8.48 25.01 -5.82
CA PRO A 223 9.16 24.98 -4.53
C PRO A 223 8.22 25.03 -3.31
N ASP A 224 6.95 25.40 -3.51
CA ASP A 224 5.90 25.35 -2.50
C ASP A 224 5.36 23.93 -2.27
N ILE A 225 5.65 22.98 -3.17
CA ILE A 225 5.38 21.56 -2.96
C ILE A 225 6.54 20.96 -2.16
N GLU A 226 6.27 20.68 -0.88
CA GLU A 226 7.28 20.13 0.02
C GLU A 226 7.44 18.62 -0.18
N ILE A 227 8.61 18.24 -0.70
CA ILE A 227 8.98 16.85 -1.00
C ILE A 227 10.11 16.41 -0.08
N TYR A 228 9.94 15.22 0.50
CA TYR A 228 10.95 14.54 1.29
C TYR A 228 11.28 13.17 0.67
N ARG A 229 12.57 12.87 0.54
CA ARG A 229 13.03 11.51 0.23
C ARG A 229 13.35 10.76 1.52
N PHE A 230 12.86 9.55 1.64
CA PHE A 230 13.15 8.61 2.71
C PHE A 230 13.92 7.43 2.11
N ASP A 231 15.21 7.37 2.42
CA ASP A 231 16.06 6.25 2.03
C ASP A 231 15.94 5.16 3.10
N ILE A 232 15.50 3.96 2.72
CA ILE A 232 15.37 2.81 3.62
C ILE A 232 16.50 1.79 3.41
N ASN A 233 16.63 0.85 4.34
CA ASN A 233 17.56 -0.27 4.25
C ASN A 233 17.27 -1.20 3.05
N GLU A 234 18.30 -1.84 2.50
CA GLU A 234 18.17 -2.74 1.33
C GLU A 234 17.42 -4.03 1.66
N ASP A 235 17.56 -4.52 2.89
CA ASP A 235 16.91 -5.71 3.43
C ASP A 235 15.51 -5.41 4.03
N TRP A 236 14.83 -4.36 3.56
CA TRP A 236 13.56 -3.87 4.09
C TRP A 236 12.45 -4.92 4.23
N ARG A 237 12.50 -6.04 3.49
CA ARG A 237 11.56 -7.17 3.66
C ARG A 237 11.65 -7.80 5.05
N ALA A 238 12.82 -7.76 5.68
CA ALA A 238 13.05 -8.21 7.06
C ALA A 238 12.65 -7.16 8.10
N GLY A 239 12.34 -5.94 7.68
CA GLY A 239 11.95 -4.83 8.55
C GLY A 239 12.41 -3.50 7.97
N VAL A 240 11.48 -2.55 7.84
CA VAL A 240 11.78 -1.22 7.33
C VAL A 240 12.49 -0.39 8.40
N ARG A 241 13.61 0.22 8.01
CA ARG A 241 14.37 1.21 8.78
C ARG A 241 14.71 2.38 7.89
N VAL A 242 14.39 3.59 8.34
CA VAL A 242 14.79 4.82 7.65
C VAL A 242 16.26 5.09 7.96
N MET A 243 17.07 5.12 6.91
CA MET A 243 18.50 5.42 6.99
C MET A 243 18.76 6.91 6.85
N ARG A 244 17.95 7.60 6.02
CA ARG A 244 18.09 9.02 5.77
C ARG A 244 16.76 9.66 5.37
N ARG A 245 16.55 10.90 5.79
CA ARG A 245 15.46 11.78 5.33
C ARG A 245 16.07 13.04 4.74
N LEU A 246 15.71 13.39 3.51
CA LEU A 246 16.18 14.59 2.81
C LEU A 246 15.01 15.43 2.33
N ARG A 247 15.06 16.74 2.54
CA ARG A 247 14.17 17.67 1.84
C ARG A 247 14.70 17.88 0.42
N LEU A 248 13.82 17.80 -0.56
CA LEU A 248 14.15 18.08 -1.96
C LEU A 248 13.63 19.47 -2.34
N GLY A 249 14.34 20.17 -3.23
CA GLY A 249 13.87 21.42 -3.82
C GLY A 249 13.82 22.66 -2.91
N GLY A 250 14.18 22.53 -1.62
CA GLY A 250 14.42 23.68 -0.74
C GLY A 250 15.76 24.36 -1.06
N ARG A 251 15.81 25.69 -1.00
CA ARG A 251 17.10 26.38 -0.85
C ARG A 251 17.58 26.16 0.59
N ASP A 252 18.87 25.86 0.74
CA ASP A 252 19.57 25.84 2.03
C ASP A 252 19.52 27.23 2.70
#